data_AF-A0A960EJJ7-F1
#
_entry.id   AF-A0A960EJJ7-F1
#
_cell.length_a   1.000
_cell.length_b   1.000
_cell.length_c   1.000
_cell.angle_alpha   90.00
_cell.angle_beta   90.00
_cell.angle_gamma   90.00
#
_symmetry.space_group_name_H-M   'P 1'
#
loop_
_entity.id
_entity.type
_entity.pdbx_description
1 polymer ?
#
loop_
_entity_poly.entity_id
_entity_poly.type
_entity_poly.pdbx_seq_one_letter_code
_entity_poly.pdbx_strand_id
1 'polypeptide(L)'
;DRRRPLSGAMDDAPAPDLDALAAFLDAGGPSTSDLTVEAVVTLAEHRDRRVIAPLIDLLASGRADELVVRAAGWFADPGLHPSLVALLARRPADLTTSTEGASYWEQVERAVGRCRPEAAAEAEAIEVGLLAAAQTSVLEVDGIDLDVSLDGAYPTTEVVLRAGEAERRHAIWNFDVLNPDEPATLDRQFTLFRIGSLG
;
A
#
# COMPACT_ATOMS: atom_id res chain seq x y z
N ASP A 1 -20.45 -32.66 28.73
CA ASP A 1 -20.52 -31.43 27.93
C ASP A 1 -19.19 -30.68 28.01
N ARG A 2 -18.29 -30.91 27.05
CA ARG A 2 -16.98 -30.24 26.95
C ARG A 2 -16.89 -29.68 25.53
N ARG A 3 -17.14 -28.38 25.39
CA ARG A 3 -16.88 -27.64 24.14
C ARG A 3 -15.37 -27.58 23.94
N ARG A 4 -14.87 -28.24 22.88
CA ARG A 4 -13.55 -27.95 22.32
C ARG A 4 -13.59 -26.56 21.67
N PRO A 5 -12.52 -25.75 21.77
CA PRO A 5 -12.41 -24.58 20.91
C PRO A 5 -12.08 -25.06 19.48
N LEU A 6 -12.86 -24.57 18.51
CA LEU A 6 -12.49 -24.59 17.10
C LEU A 6 -11.40 -23.53 16.89
N SER A 7 -10.17 -23.84 17.29
CA SER A 7 -8.99 -23.22 16.69
C SER A 7 -8.75 -23.98 15.39
N GLY A 8 -9.50 -23.60 14.35
CA GLY A 8 -9.20 -23.98 12.99
C GLY A 8 -8.21 -22.96 12.46
N ALA A 9 -6.97 -23.39 12.23
CA ALA A 9 -6.00 -22.69 11.44
C ALA A 9 -6.64 -22.18 10.14
N MET A 10 -6.82 -20.87 10.04
CA MET A 10 -6.77 -20.19 8.76
C MET A 10 -5.29 -19.84 8.54
N ASP A 11 -4.82 -20.10 7.32
CA ASP A 11 -3.50 -19.75 6.77
C ASP A 11 -2.32 -20.67 7.11
N ASP A 12 -2.20 -21.75 6.34
CA ASP A 12 -0.93 -22.41 6.01
C ASP A 12 -0.89 -22.70 4.48
N ALA A 13 -1.38 -21.77 3.67
CA ALA A 13 -1.07 -21.83 2.25
C ALA A 13 0.44 -21.63 2.09
N PRO A 14 1.14 -22.46 1.29
CA PRO A 14 2.57 -22.26 1.08
C PRO A 14 2.80 -20.86 0.52
N ALA A 15 3.81 -20.17 1.05
CA ALA A 15 4.23 -18.87 0.53
C ALA A 15 4.47 -18.98 -0.99
N PRO A 16 4.10 -17.96 -1.78
CA PRO A 16 4.27 -18.01 -3.23
C PRO A 16 5.75 -18.15 -3.60
N ASP A 17 6.02 -18.98 -4.60
CA ASP A 17 7.36 -19.14 -5.15
C ASP A 17 7.67 -17.96 -6.08
N LEU A 18 8.26 -16.90 -5.50
CA LEU A 18 8.58 -15.66 -6.21
C LEU A 18 9.58 -15.88 -7.37
N ASP A 19 10.48 -16.86 -7.24
CA ASP A 19 11.44 -17.18 -8.30
C ASP A 19 10.76 -17.84 -9.48
N ALA A 20 9.82 -18.74 -9.25
CA ALA A 20 9.01 -19.33 -10.30
C ALA A 20 8.14 -18.28 -11.02
N LEU A 21 7.54 -17.35 -10.27
CA LEU A 21 6.74 -16.25 -10.85
C LEU A 21 7.61 -15.32 -11.70
N ALA A 22 8.78 -14.94 -11.21
CA ALA A 22 9.72 -14.11 -11.98
C ALA A 22 10.20 -14.83 -13.25
N ALA A 23 10.57 -16.10 -13.15
CA ALA A 23 10.99 -16.90 -14.30
C ALA A 23 9.85 -17.08 -15.34
N PHE A 24 8.61 -17.18 -14.89
CA PHE A 24 7.43 -17.22 -15.76
C PHE A 24 7.26 -15.91 -16.54
N LEU A 25 7.47 -14.75 -15.89
CA LEU A 25 7.43 -13.45 -16.58
C LEU A 25 8.60 -13.30 -17.57
N ASP A 26 9.80 -13.69 -17.18
CA ASP A 26 11.01 -13.64 -18.04
C ASP A 26 10.87 -14.54 -19.28
N ALA A 27 10.16 -15.67 -19.17
CA ALA A 27 9.88 -16.55 -20.29
C ALA A 27 8.87 -15.96 -21.30
N GLY A 28 8.34 -14.76 -21.05
CA GLY A 28 7.34 -14.11 -21.89
C GLY A 28 6.00 -14.82 -21.80
N GLY A 29 5.57 -15.18 -20.59
CA GLY A 29 4.26 -15.78 -20.30
C GLY A 29 3.12 -15.13 -21.11
N PRO A 30 2.00 -15.84 -21.35
CA PRO A 30 0.98 -15.39 -22.28
C PRO A 30 0.53 -13.98 -21.91
N SER A 31 0.71 -13.04 -22.83
CA SER A 31 0.74 -11.62 -22.50
C SER A 31 -0.63 -11.01 -22.11
N THR A 32 -1.66 -11.85 -22.01
CA THR A 32 -3.01 -11.53 -21.55
C THR A 32 -3.61 -12.63 -20.66
N SER A 33 -2.79 -13.51 -20.09
CA SER A 33 -3.31 -14.51 -19.15
C SER A 33 -3.50 -13.91 -17.77
N ASP A 34 -4.56 -14.32 -17.08
CA ASP A 34 -4.79 -14.00 -15.66
C ASP A 34 -3.56 -14.35 -14.80
N LEU A 35 -2.80 -15.38 -15.19
CA LEU A 35 -1.54 -15.78 -14.56
C LEU A 35 -0.44 -14.73 -14.64
N THR A 36 -0.38 -13.94 -15.73
CA THR A 36 0.58 -12.83 -15.87
C THR A 36 0.22 -11.69 -14.92
N VAL A 37 -1.07 -11.37 -14.81
CA VAL A 37 -1.55 -10.34 -13.87
C VAL A 37 -1.34 -10.80 -12.44
N GLU A 38 -1.66 -12.05 -12.12
CA GLU A 38 -1.44 -12.65 -10.80
C GLU A 38 0.05 -12.61 -10.42
N ALA A 39 0.95 -13.08 -11.29
CA ALA A 39 2.38 -13.03 -11.05
C ALA A 39 2.89 -11.61 -10.78
N VAL A 40 2.43 -10.63 -11.56
CA VAL A 40 2.79 -9.22 -11.39
C VAL A 40 2.25 -8.65 -10.08
N VAL A 41 0.99 -8.90 -9.74
CA VAL A 41 0.40 -8.45 -8.47
C VAL A 41 1.14 -9.07 -7.29
N THR A 42 1.35 -10.39 -7.29
CA THR A 42 2.04 -11.09 -6.20
C THR A 42 3.47 -10.60 -6.03
N LEU A 43 4.23 -10.42 -7.12
CA LEU A 43 5.59 -9.89 -7.03
C LEU A 43 5.60 -8.43 -6.52
N ALA A 44 4.65 -7.61 -6.94
CA ALA A 44 4.52 -6.23 -6.45
C ALA A 44 4.17 -6.17 -4.96
N GLU A 45 3.25 -7.01 -4.49
CA GLU A 45 2.89 -7.14 -3.06
C GLU A 45 4.10 -7.55 -2.20
N HIS A 46 4.96 -8.42 -2.73
CA HIS A 46 6.18 -8.87 -2.05
C HIS A 46 7.38 -7.94 -2.30
N ARG A 47 7.19 -6.80 -2.98
CA ARG A 47 8.24 -5.83 -3.32
C ARG A 47 9.42 -6.43 -4.09
N ASP A 48 9.16 -7.43 -4.93
CA ASP A 48 10.18 -8.02 -5.78
C ASP A 48 10.48 -7.10 -6.98
N ARG A 49 11.72 -6.60 -7.05
CA ARG A 49 12.17 -5.65 -8.09
C ARG A 49 12.09 -6.20 -9.51
N ARG A 50 12.04 -7.52 -9.70
CA ARG A 50 11.93 -8.14 -11.02
C ARG A 50 10.60 -7.82 -11.70
N VAL A 51 9.60 -7.32 -10.94
CA VAL A 51 8.30 -6.90 -11.47
C VAL A 51 8.33 -5.58 -12.25
N ILE A 52 9.37 -4.76 -12.10
CA ILE A 52 9.42 -3.39 -12.67
C ILE A 52 9.32 -3.41 -14.20
N ALA A 53 10.17 -4.21 -14.87
CA ALA A 53 10.16 -4.30 -16.33
C ALA A 53 8.83 -4.86 -16.87
N PRO A 54 8.28 -5.98 -16.34
CA PRO A 54 6.95 -6.45 -16.68
C PRO A 54 5.83 -5.39 -16.52
N LEU A 55 5.86 -4.62 -15.42
CA LEU A 55 4.89 -3.53 -15.20
C LEU A 55 5.02 -2.45 -16.27
N ILE A 56 6.25 -2.03 -16.61
CA ILE A 56 6.49 -1.04 -17.66
C ILE A 56 5.91 -1.52 -18.99
N ASP A 57 6.13 -2.79 -19.37
CA ASP A 57 5.64 -3.35 -20.62
C ASP A 57 4.10 -3.41 -20.65
N LEU A 58 3.47 -3.82 -19.56
CA LEU A 58 2.00 -3.85 -19.44
C LEU A 58 1.40 -2.44 -19.53
N LEU A 59 1.97 -1.47 -18.80
CA LEU A 59 1.57 -0.06 -18.83
C LEU A 59 1.72 0.54 -20.24
N ALA A 60 2.84 0.28 -20.90
CA ALA A 60 3.12 0.80 -22.23
C ALA A 60 2.20 0.20 -23.31
N SER A 61 1.87 -1.09 -23.18
CA SER A 61 1.08 -1.85 -24.15
C SER A 61 -0.39 -1.42 -24.26
N GLY A 62 -0.87 -0.54 -23.36
CA GLY A 62 -2.27 -0.15 -23.30
C GLY A 62 -3.19 -1.24 -22.72
N ARG A 63 -2.61 -2.26 -22.10
CA ARG A 63 -3.31 -3.37 -21.42
C ARG A 63 -3.20 -3.27 -19.89
N ALA A 64 -2.99 -2.05 -19.40
CA ALA A 64 -3.04 -1.76 -17.99
C ALA A 64 -4.49 -1.82 -17.54
N ASP A 65 -4.89 -2.96 -16.97
CA ASP A 65 -6.14 -3.03 -16.23
C ASP A 65 -5.96 -2.44 -14.82
N GLU A 66 -7.05 -2.45 -14.06
CA GLU A 66 -7.05 -1.95 -12.68
C GLU A 66 -6.01 -2.65 -11.79
N LEU A 67 -5.80 -3.95 -11.95
CA LEU A 67 -4.88 -4.72 -11.11
C LEU A 67 -3.42 -4.35 -11.39
N VAL A 68 -3.08 -4.15 -12.66
CA VAL A 68 -1.74 -3.69 -13.07
C VAL A 68 -1.46 -2.28 -12.53
N VAL A 69 -2.43 -1.37 -12.65
CA VAL A 69 -2.30 0.00 -12.13
C VAL A 69 -2.16 -0.02 -10.60
N ARG A 70 -2.95 -0.84 -9.92
CA ARG A 70 -2.88 -1.03 -8.46
C ARG A 70 -1.54 -1.61 -8.04
N ALA A 71 -1.03 -2.62 -8.74
CA ALA A 71 0.29 -3.19 -8.49
C ALA A 71 1.40 -2.14 -8.64
N ALA A 72 1.36 -1.33 -9.70
CA ALA A 72 2.30 -0.22 -9.88
C ALA A 72 2.21 0.81 -8.74
N GLY A 73 0.99 1.18 -8.34
CA GLY A 73 0.75 2.11 -7.24
C GLY A 73 1.12 1.57 -5.85
N TRP A 74 1.06 0.26 -5.63
CA TRP A 74 1.54 -0.38 -4.39
C TRP A 74 3.06 -0.55 -4.36
N PHE A 75 3.65 -0.93 -5.48
CA PHE A 75 5.10 -1.06 -5.60
C PHE A 75 5.78 0.32 -5.48
N ALA A 76 5.17 1.34 -6.08
CA ALA A 76 5.51 2.76 -5.94
C ALA A 76 6.95 3.11 -6.31
N ASP A 77 7.49 2.47 -7.35
CA ASP A 77 8.86 2.70 -7.81
C ASP A 77 8.95 3.85 -8.82
N PRO A 78 9.93 4.77 -8.67
CA PRO A 78 10.11 5.89 -9.58
C PRO A 78 10.30 5.55 -11.05
N GLY A 79 10.84 4.37 -11.37
CA GLY A 79 11.00 3.88 -12.72
C GLY A 79 9.67 3.64 -13.45
N LEU A 80 8.55 3.47 -12.72
CA LEU A 80 7.22 3.27 -13.30
C LEU A 80 6.54 4.58 -13.71
N HIS A 81 6.98 5.71 -13.17
CA HIS A 81 6.35 7.01 -13.35
C HIS A 81 6.20 7.45 -14.81
N PRO A 82 7.23 7.34 -15.69
CA PRO A 82 7.08 7.74 -17.10
C PRO A 82 5.96 6.97 -17.82
N SER A 83 5.84 5.66 -17.55
CA SER A 83 4.82 4.80 -18.16
C SER A 83 3.41 5.12 -17.66
N LEU A 84 3.27 5.42 -16.36
CA LEU A 84 2.00 5.85 -15.76
C LEU A 84 1.55 7.23 -16.28
N VAL A 85 2.47 8.18 -16.44
CA VAL A 85 2.18 9.48 -17.07
C VAL A 85 1.76 9.31 -18.53
N ALA A 86 2.45 8.44 -19.28
CA ALA A 86 2.08 8.15 -20.66
C ALA A 86 0.70 7.46 -20.77
N LEU A 87 0.35 6.60 -19.80
CA LEU A 87 -0.99 6.01 -19.69
C LEU A 87 -2.04 7.08 -19.39
N LEU A 88 -1.80 7.96 -18.42
CA LEU A 88 -2.70 9.05 -18.05
C LEU A 88 -2.95 10.01 -19.22
N ALA A 89 -1.93 10.30 -20.03
CA ALA A 89 -2.05 11.13 -21.23
C ALA A 89 -2.97 10.53 -22.32
N ARG A 90 -3.25 9.21 -22.27
CA ARG A 90 -4.18 8.53 -23.19
C ARG A 90 -5.63 8.52 -22.68
N ARG A 91 -5.92 9.17 -21.55
CA ARG A 91 -7.26 9.22 -20.96
C ARG A 91 -8.30 9.75 -21.96
N PRO A 92 -9.34 8.96 -22.27
CA PRO A 92 -10.45 9.42 -23.11
C PRO A 92 -11.22 10.56 -22.43
N ALA A 93 -11.54 11.61 -23.18
CA ALA A 93 -12.21 12.80 -22.65
C ALA A 93 -13.67 12.55 -22.21
N ASP A 94 -14.31 11.54 -22.78
CA ASP A 94 -15.71 11.15 -22.59
C ASP A 94 -15.95 10.26 -21.36
N LEU A 95 -14.93 9.53 -20.90
CA LEU A 95 -14.98 8.65 -19.72
C LEU A 95 -15.00 9.38 -18.36
N THR A 96 -14.95 10.72 -18.37
CA THR A 96 -15.09 11.54 -17.15
C THR A 96 -16.51 11.53 -16.57
N THR A 97 -17.48 10.93 -17.27
CA THR A 97 -18.91 10.97 -16.92
C THR A 97 -19.48 9.64 -16.43
N SER A 98 -18.80 8.51 -16.66
CA SER A 98 -19.20 7.19 -16.13
C SER A 98 -18.49 6.88 -14.82
N THR A 99 -19.21 6.42 -13.80
CA THR A 99 -18.66 6.11 -12.47
C THR A 99 -17.49 5.11 -12.50
N GLU A 100 -17.57 4.06 -13.34
CA GLU A 100 -16.50 3.05 -13.48
C GLU A 100 -15.26 3.59 -14.23
N GLY A 101 -15.47 4.43 -15.25
CA GLY A 101 -14.37 5.11 -15.92
C GLY A 101 -13.65 6.10 -15.01
N ALA A 102 -14.39 6.83 -14.17
CA ALA A 102 -13.82 7.75 -13.19
C ALA A 102 -12.97 7.03 -12.14
N SER A 103 -13.44 5.91 -11.59
CA SER A 103 -12.71 5.17 -10.55
C SER A 103 -11.39 4.57 -11.03
N TYR A 104 -11.32 4.07 -12.28
CA TYR A 104 -10.06 3.60 -12.86
C TYR A 104 -9.04 4.74 -13.02
N TRP A 105 -9.45 5.87 -13.60
CA TRP A 105 -8.52 6.98 -13.83
C TRP A 105 -8.06 7.66 -12.54
N GLU A 106 -8.89 7.69 -11.49
CA GLU A 106 -8.44 8.08 -10.14
C GLU A 106 -7.34 7.16 -9.62
N GLN A 107 -7.42 5.84 -9.86
CA GLN A 107 -6.34 4.92 -9.49
C GLN A 107 -5.06 5.17 -10.28
N VAL A 108 -5.18 5.48 -11.58
CA VAL A 108 -4.01 5.87 -12.39
C VAL A 108 -3.37 7.14 -11.85
N GLU A 109 -4.16 8.17 -11.53
CA GLU A 109 -3.67 9.43 -10.94
C GLU A 109 -2.97 9.19 -9.60
N ARG A 110 -3.54 8.35 -8.72
CA ARG A 110 -2.88 7.94 -7.47
C ARG A 110 -1.56 7.21 -7.72
N ALA A 111 -1.53 6.26 -8.65
CA ALA A 111 -0.31 5.53 -9.00
C ALA A 111 0.77 6.46 -9.57
N VAL A 112 0.41 7.43 -10.42
CA VAL A 112 1.31 8.50 -10.88
C VAL A 112 1.87 9.27 -9.70
N GLY A 113 1.01 9.75 -8.79
CA GLY A 113 1.45 10.47 -7.60
C GLY A 113 2.45 9.67 -6.77
N ARG A 114 2.18 8.39 -6.56
CA ARG A 114 3.04 7.50 -5.76
C ARG A 114 4.38 7.16 -6.39
N CYS A 115 4.42 7.05 -7.72
CA CYS A 115 5.67 6.75 -8.41
C CYS A 115 6.50 8.02 -8.68
N ARG A 116 6.04 9.23 -8.32
CA ARG A 116 6.83 10.44 -8.56
C ARG A 116 8.18 10.37 -7.80
N PRO A 117 9.31 10.80 -8.40
CA PRO A 117 10.63 10.63 -7.80
C PRO A 117 10.79 11.21 -6.38
N GLU A 118 10.08 12.30 -6.08
CA GLU A 118 10.15 12.98 -4.79
C GLU A 118 9.13 12.43 -3.76
N ALA A 119 8.20 11.56 -4.18
CA ALA A 119 7.06 11.16 -3.36
C ALA A 119 7.46 10.38 -2.10
N ALA A 120 8.48 9.52 -2.19
CA ALA A 120 8.99 8.77 -1.04
C ALA A 120 9.61 9.71 0.02
N ALA A 121 10.35 10.74 -0.40
CA ALA A 121 10.95 11.71 0.51
C ALA A 121 9.89 12.62 1.16
N GLU A 122 8.86 13.01 0.40
CA GLU A 122 7.72 13.74 0.93
C GLU A 122 6.94 12.90 1.96
N ALA A 123 6.75 11.62 1.69
CA ALA A 123 6.10 10.70 2.62
C ALA A 123 6.87 10.53 3.93
N GLU A 124 8.20 10.37 3.86
CA GLU A 124 9.06 10.31 5.04
C GLU A 124 8.90 11.56 5.94
N ALA A 125 8.83 12.76 5.33
CA ALA A 125 8.62 13.99 6.08
C ALA A 125 7.26 14.03 6.80
N ILE A 126 6.21 13.48 6.17
CA ILE A 126 4.89 13.33 6.79
C ILE A 126 4.93 12.30 7.91
N GLU A 127 5.55 11.13 7.70
CA GLU A 127 5.71 10.07 8.69
C GLU A 127 6.39 10.57 9.97
N VAL A 128 7.46 11.37 9.84
CA VAL A 128 8.14 12.01 10.98
C VAL A 128 7.18 12.94 11.74
N GLY A 129 6.40 13.76 11.02
CA GLY A 129 5.40 14.65 11.64
C GLY A 129 4.29 13.88 12.35
N LEU A 130 3.83 12.79 11.75
CA LEU A 130 2.80 11.91 12.30
C LEU A 130 3.29 11.19 13.57
N LEU A 131 4.50 10.65 13.55
CA LEU A 131 5.11 10.00 14.72
C LEU A 131 5.24 10.99 15.88
N ALA A 132 5.71 12.21 15.61
CA ALA A 132 5.84 13.25 16.63
C ALA A 132 4.47 13.64 17.23
N ALA A 133 3.42 13.75 16.40
CA ALA A 133 2.07 14.05 16.86
C ALA A 133 1.48 12.93 17.73
N ALA A 134 1.69 11.67 17.33
CA ALA A 134 1.25 10.50 18.09
C ALA A 134 1.97 10.40 19.44
N GLN A 135 3.29 10.57 19.47
CA GLN A 135 4.08 10.59 20.71
C GLN A 135 3.64 11.71 21.65
N THR A 136 3.42 12.92 21.11
CA THR A 136 2.92 14.06 21.91
C THR A 136 1.56 13.75 22.53
N SER A 137 0.64 13.15 21.75
CA SER A 137 -0.70 12.78 22.23
C SER A 137 -0.67 11.74 23.34
N VAL A 138 0.31 10.83 23.31
CA VAL A 138 0.49 9.77 24.32
C VAL A 138 1.11 10.30 25.61
N LEU A 139 2.04 11.26 25.54
CA LEU A 139 2.64 11.89 26.73
C LEU A 139 1.61 12.61 27.62
N GLU A 140 0.47 13.01 27.07
CA GLU A 140 -0.65 13.60 27.81
C GLU A 140 -1.54 12.56 28.53
N VAL A 141 -1.24 11.26 28.39
CA VAL A 141 -1.98 10.15 28.99
C VAL A 141 -1.21 9.61 30.19
N ASP A 142 -1.52 10.15 31.36
CA ASP A 142 -0.91 9.71 32.63
C ASP A 142 -1.15 8.21 32.90
N GLY A 143 -0.08 7.48 33.24
CA GLY A 143 -0.16 6.16 33.87
C GLY A 143 -0.01 4.93 32.96
N ILE A 144 0.30 5.10 31.67
CA ILE A 144 0.62 3.99 30.76
C ILE A 144 1.98 4.24 30.11
N ASP A 145 2.93 3.33 30.32
CA ASP A 145 4.21 3.32 29.59
C ASP A 145 3.96 2.77 28.19
N LEU A 146 3.81 3.67 27.21
CA LEU A 146 3.41 3.35 25.85
C LEU A 146 4.46 3.84 24.86
N ASP A 147 5.01 2.90 24.08
CA ASP A 147 5.93 3.16 22.99
C ASP A 147 5.16 3.30 21.67
N VAL A 148 5.55 4.28 20.86
CA VAL A 148 4.95 4.57 19.55
C VAL A 148 6.06 4.47 18.50
N SER A 149 5.85 3.60 17.52
CA SER A 149 6.78 3.39 16.41
C SER A 149 6.04 3.30 15.08
N LEU A 150 6.80 3.37 13.99
CA LEU A 150 6.29 3.15 12.63
C LEU A 150 6.84 1.81 12.11
N ASP A 151 6.00 1.04 11.44
CA ASP A 151 6.36 -0.21 10.74
C ASP A 151 5.92 -0.13 9.28
N GLY A 152 6.68 -0.70 8.35
CA GLY A 152 6.37 -0.68 6.92
C GLY A 152 7.34 0.12 6.06
N ALA A 153 6.92 0.37 4.83
CA ALA A 153 7.71 1.07 3.82
C ALA A 153 6.78 1.72 2.79
N TYR A 154 7.20 2.90 2.32
CA TYR A 154 6.53 3.66 1.27
C TYR A 154 5.93 2.77 0.16
N PRO A 155 4.64 2.92 -0.21
CA PRO A 155 3.73 4.00 0.17
C PRO A 155 2.87 3.68 1.41
N THR A 156 3.18 2.63 2.17
CA THR A 156 2.33 2.18 3.29
C THR A 156 3.14 2.06 4.57
N THR A 157 2.68 2.76 5.60
CA THR A 157 3.33 2.80 6.90
C THR A 157 2.27 2.66 7.98
N GLU A 158 2.56 1.84 8.98
CA GLU A 158 1.66 1.53 10.08
C GLU A 158 2.16 2.15 11.37
N VAL A 159 1.23 2.69 12.15
CA VAL A 159 1.50 3.07 13.54
C VAL A 159 1.40 1.85 14.42
N VAL A 160 2.44 1.59 15.16
CA VAL A 160 2.49 0.51 16.14
C VAL A 160 2.58 1.10 17.54
N LEU A 161 1.59 0.76 18.36
CA LEU A 161 1.56 1.11 19.78
C LEU A 161 1.95 -0.13 20.60
N ARG A 162 2.89 0.03 21.53
CA ARG A 162 3.33 -1.04 22.43
C ARG A 162 3.20 -0.63 23.89
N ALA A 163 2.67 -1.52 24.72
CA ALA A 163 2.60 -1.35 26.17
C ALA A 163 3.05 -2.66 26.85
N GLY A 164 4.28 -2.68 27.39
CA GLY A 164 4.91 -3.91 27.85
C GLY A 164 5.11 -4.91 26.71
N GLU A 165 4.54 -6.12 26.84
CA GLU A 165 4.59 -7.17 25.79
C GLU A 165 3.42 -7.07 24.79
N ALA A 166 2.44 -6.19 25.03
CA ALA A 166 1.30 -6.02 24.14
C ALA A 166 1.67 -5.08 22.99
N GLU A 167 1.43 -5.53 21.75
CA GLU A 167 1.59 -4.74 20.53
C GLU A 167 0.24 -4.64 19.81
N ARG A 168 -0.09 -3.46 19.28
CA ARG A 168 -1.16 -3.32 18.29
C ARG A 168 -0.83 -2.33 17.18
N ARG A 169 -1.23 -2.73 15.97
CA ARG A 169 -1.30 -1.90 14.76
C ARG A 169 -2.51 -0.97 14.90
N HIS A 170 -2.23 0.32 15.03
CA HIS A 170 -3.21 1.37 15.39
C HIS A 170 -3.88 1.98 14.17
N ALA A 171 -3.08 2.30 13.15
CA ALA A 171 -3.50 2.86 11.89
C ALA A 171 -2.57 2.37 10.78
N ILE A 172 -3.12 2.16 9.60
CA ILE A 172 -2.37 1.97 8.37
C ILE A 172 -2.50 3.29 7.60
N TRP A 173 -1.38 3.96 7.38
CA TRP A 173 -1.30 5.11 6.48
C TRP A 173 -0.94 4.62 5.11
N ASN A 174 -1.68 5.12 4.13
CA ASN A 174 -1.43 4.81 2.74
C ASN A 174 -1.25 6.12 2.01
N PHE A 175 0.00 6.48 1.77
CA PHE A 175 0.35 7.77 1.20
C PHE A 175 -0.37 7.96 -0.14
N ASP A 176 -1.22 8.97 -0.20
CA ASP A 176 -1.91 9.44 -1.40
C ASP A 176 -1.53 10.91 -1.60
N VAL A 177 -0.75 11.22 -2.64
CA VAL A 177 -0.35 12.63 -2.93
C VAL A 177 -1.57 13.52 -3.16
N LEU A 178 -2.67 12.96 -3.65
CA LEU A 178 -3.89 13.71 -3.95
C LEU A 178 -4.74 13.95 -2.71
N ASN A 179 -4.60 13.10 -1.70
CA ASN A 179 -5.29 13.19 -0.42
C ASN A 179 -4.33 12.76 0.70
N PRO A 180 -3.27 13.55 0.98
CA PRO A 180 -2.27 13.15 1.95
C PRO A 180 -2.93 13.01 3.32
N ASP A 181 -2.64 11.92 4.03
CA ASP A 181 -3.08 11.76 5.41
C ASP A 181 -2.56 12.96 6.23
N GLU A 182 -3.47 13.78 6.76
CA GLU A 182 -3.09 14.94 7.55
C GLU A 182 -2.71 14.52 8.96
N PRO A 183 -1.59 15.02 9.54
CA PRO A 183 -1.24 14.71 10.92
C PRO A 183 -2.28 15.06 11.96
N ALA A 184 -3.16 16.01 11.64
CA ALA A 184 -4.31 16.36 12.48
C ALA A 184 -5.34 15.22 12.61
N THR A 185 -5.36 14.25 11.70
CA THR A 185 -6.24 13.05 11.79
C THR A 185 -5.83 12.09 12.89
N LEU A 186 -4.61 12.21 13.41
CA LEU A 186 -4.15 11.53 14.63
C LEU A 186 -4.47 12.34 15.88
N ASP A 187 -5.61 13.03 15.89
CA ASP A 187 -5.98 13.81 17.06
C ASP A 187 -6.02 12.94 18.32
N ARG A 188 -5.91 13.63 19.45
CA ARG A 188 -5.84 13.02 20.76
C ARG A 188 -7.03 12.09 21.04
N GLN A 189 -8.23 12.41 20.55
CA GLN A 189 -9.43 11.61 20.84
C GLN A 189 -9.39 10.28 20.09
N PHE A 190 -8.96 10.29 18.83
CA PHE A 190 -8.78 9.07 18.04
C PHE A 190 -7.67 8.18 18.62
N THR A 191 -6.53 8.78 19.00
CA THR A 191 -5.41 8.08 19.65
C THR A 191 -5.87 7.42 20.95
N LEU A 192 -6.55 8.15 21.82
CA LEU A 192 -7.07 7.66 23.10
C LEU A 192 -8.13 6.56 22.97
N PHE A 193 -9.07 6.70 22.02
CA PHE A 193 -10.09 5.67 21.76
C PHE A 193 -9.45 4.32 21.45
N ARG A 194 -8.39 4.33 20.62
CA ARG A 194 -7.69 3.11 20.21
C ARG A 194 -6.81 2.54 21.33
N ILE A 195 -6.15 3.39 22.13
CA ILE A 195 -5.41 2.95 23.33
C ILE A 195 -6.36 2.29 24.33
N GLY A 196 -7.55 2.87 24.56
CA GLY A 196 -8.58 2.27 25.42
C GLY A 196 -9.09 0.90 24.94
N SER A 197 -8.88 0.57 23.67
CA SER A 197 -9.20 -0.75 23.08
C SER A 197 -8.05 -1.77 23.13
N LEU A 198 -6.93 -1.43 23.77
CA LEU A 198 -5.79 -2.35 24.01
C LEU A 198 -6.06 -3.38 25.13
N GLY A 199 -7.23 -3.35 25.76
CA GLY A 199 -7.70 -4.33 26.75
C GLY A 199 -7.98 -5.72 26.18
#